data_AF-A0A966R862-F1
#
_entry.id   AF-A0A966R862-F1
#
_cell.length_a   1.000
_cell.length_b   1.000
_cell.length_c   1.000
_cell.angle_alpha   90.00
_cell.angle_beta   90.00
_cell.angle_gamma   90.00
#
_symmetry.space_group_name_H-M   'P 1'
#
loop_
_entity.id
_entity.type
_entity.pdbx_description
1 polymer ?
#
loop_
_entity_poly.entity_id
_entity_poly.type
_entity_poly.pdbx_seq_one_letter_code
_entity_poly.pdbx_strand_id
1 'polypeptide(L)'
;MITYTDGGDREAVITAISEAGWTVSVFDSFDAYRTCQTPTEVRTFRGTPNRRDVLLAWPGWTPRVRDDGNWSLLPESTDDLPELSVVPATVSARQIRLWLVRHGVSLAAVDAAIAAIPDAQAREECRVEWDFAPYVERSHPMLVPLAAALGLSEAQVDEAFREAATI
;
A
#
# COMPACT_ATOMS: atom_id res chain seq x y z
N MET A 1 16.94 -30.33 8.61
CA MET A 1 15.95 -31.39 8.33
C MET A 1 14.66 -31.04 9.04
N ILE A 2 13.77 -30.35 8.34
CA ILE A 2 12.32 -30.50 8.51
C ILE A 2 11.76 -30.42 7.10
N THR A 3 11.58 -31.59 6.50
CA THR A 3 10.75 -31.80 5.32
C THR A 3 9.31 -31.90 5.81
N TYR A 4 8.45 -30.97 5.40
CA TYR A 4 7.02 -31.23 5.42
C TYR A 4 6.65 -31.85 4.07
N THR A 5 6.46 -33.16 4.12
CA THR A 5 5.84 -33.95 3.06
C THR A 5 4.35 -33.64 3.02
N ASP A 6 4.02 -32.53 2.39
CA ASP A 6 3.00 -32.46 1.35
C ASP A 6 3.37 -31.27 0.48
N GLY A 7 3.38 -31.44 -0.84
CA GLY A 7 4.04 -30.56 -1.80
C GLY A 7 3.37 -29.19 -2.01
N GLY A 8 3.19 -28.41 -0.95
CA GLY A 8 2.69 -27.04 -0.99
C GLY A 8 3.39 -26.21 0.07
N ASP A 9 4.35 -25.39 -0.32
CA ASP A 9 4.98 -24.41 0.56
C ASP A 9 3.89 -23.46 1.10
N ARG A 10 3.66 -23.51 2.42
CA ARG A 10 2.79 -22.55 3.10
C ARG A 10 3.56 -21.26 3.36
N GLU A 11 3.01 -20.14 2.91
CA GLU A 11 3.63 -18.82 3.05
C GLU A 11 2.83 -17.94 4.02
N ALA A 12 3.55 -17.21 4.88
CA ALA A 12 2.98 -16.12 5.67
C ALA A 12 3.22 -14.82 4.92
N VAL A 13 2.15 -14.08 4.64
CA VAL A 13 2.18 -12.80 3.95
C VAL A 13 1.81 -11.68 4.91
N ILE A 14 2.67 -10.66 5.01
CA ILE A 14 2.31 -9.43 5.72
C ILE A 14 1.41 -8.60 4.81
N THR A 15 0.20 -8.28 5.28
CA THR A 15 -0.84 -7.63 4.45
C THR A 15 -1.07 -6.16 4.81
N ALA A 16 -0.53 -5.68 5.93
CA ALA A 16 -0.53 -4.27 6.29
C ALA A 16 0.60 -3.96 7.27
N ILE A 17 1.31 -2.86 7.03
CA ILE A 17 2.25 -2.27 7.99
C ILE A 17 1.79 -0.85 8.29
N SER A 18 1.45 -0.57 9.54
CA SER A 18 1.02 0.75 10.02
C SER A 18 1.80 1.13 11.27
N GLU A 19 1.82 2.42 11.61
CA GLU A 19 2.44 2.90 12.86
C GLU A 19 1.80 2.29 14.12
N ALA A 20 0.55 1.82 14.02
CA ALA A 20 -0.18 1.18 15.12
C ALA A 20 0.11 -0.32 15.27
N GLY A 21 0.83 -0.93 14.31
CA GLY A 21 1.11 -2.37 14.24
C GLY A 21 0.97 -2.93 12.83
N TRP A 22 1.15 -4.24 12.71
CA TRP A 22 1.10 -4.95 11.43
C TRP A 22 0.29 -6.24 11.56
N THR A 23 -0.26 -6.68 10.44
CA THR A 23 -1.07 -7.89 10.37
C THR A 23 -0.41 -8.90 9.44
N VAL A 24 -0.20 -10.11 9.95
CA VAL A 24 0.21 -11.27 9.16
C VAL A 24 -1.01 -12.09 8.84
N SER A 25 -1.16 -12.40 7.56
CA SER A 25 -2.15 -13.33 7.06
C SER A 25 -1.44 -14.56 6.52
N VAL A 26 -1.96 -15.71 6.91
CA VAL A 26 -1.54 -17.02 6.45
C VAL A 26 -2.37 -17.43 5.25
N PHE A 27 -1.72 -18.02 4.26
CA PHE A 27 -2.42 -18.70 3.17
C PHE A 27 -1.90 -20.12 2.98
N ASP A 28 -2.80 -21.03 2.60
CA ASP A 28 -2.44 -22.42 2.31
C ASP A 28 -1.63 -22.56 1.01
N SER A 29 -1.64 -21.54 0.15
CA SER A 29 -0.80 -21.44 -1.04
C SER A 29 -0.63 -20.00 -1.54
N PHE A 30 0.37 -19.77 -2.39
CA PHE A 30 0.57 -18.49 -3.08
C PHE A 30 -0.63 -18.08 -3.94
N ASP A 31 -1.26 -19.04 -4.63
CA ASP A 31 -2.40 -18.77 -5.49
C ASP A 31 -3.63 -18.32 -4.68
N ALA A 32 -3.83 -18.88 -3.49
CA ALA A 32 -4.87 -18.45 -2.56
C ALA A 32 -4.69 -16.99 -2.12
N TYR A 33 -3.46 -16.56 -1.83
CA TYR A 33 -3.18 -15.15 -1.59
C TYR A 33 -3.49 -14.28 -2.82
N ARG A 34 -2.97 -14.66 -3.99
CA ARG A 34 -3.03 -13.85 -5.22
C ARG A 34 -4.46 -13.68 -5.75
N THR A 35 -5.32 -14.65 -5.49
CA THR A 35 -6.75 -14.63 -5.83
C THR A 35 -7.62 -14.05 -4.71
N CYS A 36 -7.00 -13.46 -3.67
CA CYS A 36 -7.67 -12.83 -2.53
C CYS A 36 -8.65 -13.78 -1.81
N GLN A 37 -8.28 -15.05 -1.67
CA GLN A 37 -9.04 -15.98 -0.85
C GLN A 37 -8.94 -15.58 0.63
N THR A 38 -9.87 -16.09 1.45
CA THR A 38 -9.83 -15.86 2.90
C THR A 38 -8.55 -16.47 3.49
N PRO A 39 -7.76 -15.72 4.28
CA PRO A 39 -6.63 -16.28 4.99
C PRO A 39 -7.06 -17.40 5.95
N THR A 40 -6.24 -18.43 6.12
CA THR A 40 -6.56 -19.49 7.09
C THR A 40 -6.23 -19.08 8.52
N GLU A 41 -5.33 -18.12 8.71
CA GLU A 41 -5.06 -17.50 10.01
C GLU A 41 -4.63 -16.03 9.84
N VAL A 42 -5.03 -15.17 10.77
CA VAL A 42 -4.65 -13.75 10.81
C VAL A 42 -4.22 -13.38 12.23
N ARG A 43 -3.06 -12.75 12.38
CA ARG A 43 -2.63 -12.17 13.67
C ARG A 43 -2.10 -10.76 13.51
N THR A 44 -2.34 -9.95 14.54
CA THR A 44 -1.84 -8.57 14.65
C THR A 44 -0.70 -8.51 15.66
N PHE A 45 0.36 -7.83 15.28
CA PHE A 45 1.58 -7.65 16.06
C PHE A 45 1.86 -6.16 16.25
N ARG A 46 2.60 -5.82 17.31
CA ARG A 46 3.05 -4.45 17.59
C ARG A 46 4.52 -4.29 17.20
N GLY A 47 4.92 -3.05 16.92
CA GLY A 47 6.30 -2.73 16.55
C GLY A 47 6.62 -3.07 15.09
N THR A 48 7.91 -3.22 14.77
CA THR A 48 8.37 -3.38 13.39
C THR A 48 8.40 -4.86 12.97
N PRO A 49 7.89 -5.23 11.77
CA PRO A 49 7.85 -6.62 11.34
C PRO A 49 9.25 -7.22 11.12
N ASN A 50 9.60 -8.28 11.84
CA ASN A 50 10.85 -9.03 11.61
C ASN A 50 10.59 -10.54 11.55
N ARG A 51 11.49 -11.27 10.91
CA ARG A 51 11.37 -12.72 10.68
C ARG A 51 11.36 -13.52 11.98
N ARG A 52 12.18 -13.11 12.96
CA ARG A 52 12.34 -13.82 14.23
C ARG A 52 11.02 -13.88 15.00
N ASP A 53 10.31 -12.76 15.12
CA ASP A 53 9.04 -12.69 15.83
C ASP A 53 7.96 -13.52 15.15
N VAL A 54 7.93 -13.53 13.80
CA VAL A 54 7.00 -14.37 13.03
C VAL A 54 7.32 -15.85 13.20
N LEU A 55 8.59 -16.25 13.16
CA LEU A 55 9.01 -17.64 13.37
C LEU A 55 8.75 -18.14 14.79
N LEU A 56 8.83 -17.27 15.79
CA LEU A 56 8.43 -17.60 17.16
C LEU A 56 6.92 -17.86 17.26
N ALA A 57 6.10 -17.09 16.54
CA ALA A 57 4.66 -17.26 16.51
C ALA A 57 4.22 -18.47 15.66
N TRP A 58 4.95 -18.76 14.58
CA TRP A 58 4.70 -19.83 13.62
C TRP A 58 6.00 -20.51 13.17
N PRO A 59 6.43 -21.58 13.87
CA PRO A 59 7.64 -22.30 13.52
C PRO A 59 7.53 -22.96 12.13
N GLY A 60 8.56 -22.76 11.28
CA GLY A 60 8.67 -23.41 9.97
C GLY A 60 8.13 -22.60 8.79
N TRP A 61 7.68 -21.37 9.02
CA TRP A 61 7.09 -20.53 7.99
C TRP A 61 8.13 -19.63 7.33
N THR A 62 7.96 -19.33 6.05
CA THR A 62 8.83 -18.38 5.34
C THR A 62 8.10 -17.04 5.20
N PRO A 63 8.31 -16.09 6.12
CA PRO A 63 7.58 -14.85 6.07
C PRO A 63 8.11 -13.94 4.97
N ARG A 64 7.18 -13.36 4.20
CA ARG A 64 7.49 -12.43 3.12
C ARG A 64 6.72 -11.12 3.26
N VAL A 65 7.36 -10.02 2.88
CA VAL A 65 6.75 -8.69 2.69
C VAL A 65 6.52 -8.50 1.20
N ARG A 66 5.36 -7.94 0.85
CA ARG A 66 5.09 -7.42 -0.48
C ARG A 66 5.28 -5.92 -0.48
N ASP A 67 6.27 -5.45 -1.23
CA ASP A 67 6.54 -4.03 -1.43
C ASP A 67 6.57 -3.76 -2.94
N ASP A 68 5.80 -2.78 -3.41
CA ASP A 68 5.70 -2.38 -4.82
C ASP A 68 5.57 -3.54 -5.85
N GLY A 69 4.82 -4.58 -5.47
CA GLY A 69 4.60 -5.74 -6.32
C GLY A 69 5.73 -6.78 -6.34
N ASN A 70 6.81 -6.56 -5.58
CA ASN A 70 7.89 -7.53 -5.38
C ASN A 70 7.79 -8.21 -4.00
N TRP A 71 8.26 -9.46 -3.94
CA TRP A 71 8.27 -10.27 -2.73
C TRP A 71 9.66 -10.39 -2.16
N SER A 72 9.83 -9.94 -0.92
CA SER A 72 11.10 -10.02 -0.20
C SER A 72 10.92 -10.80 1.09
N LEU A 73 11.92 -11.61 1.45
CA LEU A 73 11.95 -12.24 2.78
C LEU A 73 12.02 -11.15 3.85
N LEU A 74 11.35 -11.38 4.98
CA LEU A 74 11.60 -10.54 6.15
C LEU A 74 13.06 -10.69 6.61
N PRO A 75 13.71 -9.59 7.02
CA PRO A 75 15.02 -9.68 7.65
C PRO A 75 14.94 -10.32 9.04
N GLU A 76 16.08 -10.84 9.49
CA GLU A 76 16.20 -11.51 10.79
C GLU A 76 16.00 -10.55 11.97
N SER A 77 16.39 -9.29 11.78
CA SER A 77 16.35 -8.22 12.78
C SER A 77 15.61 -6.99 12.24
N THR A 78 15.23 -6.08 13.14
CA THR A 78 14.60 -4.80 12.76
C THR A 78 15.60 -3.78 12.21
N ASP A 79 16.89 -3.96 12.46
CA ASP A 79 17.94 -3.01 12.07
C ASP A 79 18.24 -3.07 10.56
N ASP A 80 17.93 -4.20 9.93
CA ASP A 80 18.17 -4.45 8.51
C ASP A 80 16.95 -4.07 7.64
N LEU A 81 15.86 -3.59 8.25
CA LEU A 81 14.72 -3.10 7.49
C LEU A 81 15.04 -1.72 6.94
N PRO A 82 14.68 -1.44 5.67
CA PRO A 82 14.55 -0.04 5.28
C PRO A 82 13.53 0.58 6.25
N GLU A 83 13.86 1.71 6.86
CA GLU A 83 12.87 2.50 7.58
C GLU A 83 11.68 2.67 6.64
N LEU A 84 10.52 2.13 7.01
CA LEU A 84 9.30 2.34 6.26
C LEU A 84 9.08 3.84 6.29
N SER A 85 9.45 4.51 5.21
CA SER A 85 9.32 5.95 5.11
C SER A 85 7.84 6.24 5.30
N VAL A 86 7.55 6.86 6.46
CA VAL A 86 6.19 7.18 6.88
C VAL A 86 5.57 7.95 5.74
N VAL A 87 4.53 7.39 5.14
CA VAL A 87 3.88 8.07 4.03
C VAL A 87 3.25 9.34 4.59
N PRO A 88 3.58 10.52 4.06
CA PRO A 88 3.00 11.76 4.55
C PRO A 88 1.47 11.67 4.53
N ALA A 89 0.82 12.05 5.64
CA ALA A 89 -0.64 12.08 5.71
C ALA A 89 -1.24 13.13 4.76
N THR A 90 -0.48 14.18 4.46
CA THR A 90 -0.87 15.27 3.55
C THR A 90 0.32 15.73 2.72
N VAL A 91 0.05 16.23 1.52
CA VAL A 91 0.99 16.97 0.68
C VAL A 91 0.33 18.25 0.17
N SER A 92 1.09 19.29 -0.14
CA SER A 92 0.48 20.50 -0.73
C SER A 92 -0.04 20.22 -2.14
N ALA A 93 -1.08 20.94 -2.56
CA ALA A 93 -1.62 20.83 -3.92
C ALA A 93 -0.56 21.15 -4.99
N ARG A 94 0.37 22.06 -4.69
CA ARG A 94 1.53 22.35 -5.54
C ARG A 94 2.41 21.11 -5.73
N GLN A 95 2.78 20.46 -4.63
CA GLN A 95 3.69 19.31 -4.63
C GLN A 95 3.15 18.16 -5.48
N ILE A 96 1.90 17.77 -5.26
CA ILE A 96 1.31 16.64 -6.00
C ILE A 96 1.09 16.97 -7.48
N ARG A 97 0.68 18.20 -7.82
CA ARG A 97 0.53 18.63 -9.22
C ARG A 97 1.88 18.65 -9.95
N LEU A 98 2.95 19.10 -9.29
CA LEU A 98 4.30 19.04 -9.85
C LEU A 98 4.78 17.60 -10.01
N TRP A 99 4.50 16.74 -9.04
CA TRP A 99 4.82 15.32 -9.12
C TRP A 99 4.14 14.64 -10.31
N LEU A 100 2.83 14.89 -10.52
CA LEU A 100 2.07 14.36 -11.66
C LEU A 100 2.69 14.77 -13.00
N VAL A 101 3.01 16.06 -13.16
CA VAL A 101 3.63 16.59 -14.38
C VAL A 101 5.00 15.95 -14.62
N ARG A 102 5.81 15.76 -13.58
CA ARG A 102 7.13 15.10 -13.69
C ARG A 102 7.02 13.62 -14.09
N HIS A 103 5.94 12.96 -13.71
CA HIS A 103 5.66 11.56 -14.03
C HIS A 103 4.82 11.37 -15.31
N GLY A 104 4.62 12.43 -16.09
CA GLY A 104 3.92 12.35 -17.37
C GLY A 104 2.39 12.23 -17.26
N VAL A 105 1.82 12.38 -16.06
CA VAL A 105 0.38 12.46 -15.85
C VAL A 105 -0.06 13.92 -16.04
N SER A 106 -0.75 14.20 -17.14
CA SER A 106 -1.24 15.55 -17.43
C SER A 106 -2.37 15.95 -16.47
N LEU A 107 -2.43 17.21 -16.07
CA LEU A 107 -3.54 17.71 -15.24
C LEU A 107 -4.89 17.59 -15.96
N ALA A 108 -4.91 17.67 -17.29
CA ALA A 108 -6.10 17.42 -18.10
C ALA A 108 -6.63 15.97 -17.98
N ALA A 109 -5.75 14.99 -17.71
CA ALA A 109 -6.17 13.62 -17.44
C ALA A 109 -6.88 13.52 -16.08
N VAL A 110 -6.44 14.30 -15.08
CA VAL A 110 -7.13 14.42 -13.79
C VAL A 110 -8.49 15.06 -13.99
N ASP A 111 -8.57 16.16 -14.74
CA ASP A 111 -9.84 16.83 -15.05
C ASP A 111 -10.83 15.89 -15.77
N ALA A 112 -10.32 15.07 -16.70
CA ALA A 112 -11.12 14.06 -17.39
C ALA A 112 -11.61 12.95 -16.44
N ALA A 113 -10.78 12.51 -15.51
CA ALA A 113 -11.15 11.53 -14.49
C ALA A 113 -12.22 12.09 -13.54
N ILE A 114 -12.10 13.35 -13.12
CA ILE A 114 -13.12 14.05 -12.33
C ILE A 114 -14.42 14.16 -13.14
N ALA A 115 -14.36 14.57 -14.40
CA ALA A 115 -15.54 14.72 -15.27
C ALA A 115 -16.31 13.40 -15.46
N ALA A 116 -15.62 12.26 -15.39
CA ALA A 116 -16.19 10.92 -15.50
C ALA A 116 -16.93 10.43 -14.24
N ILE A 117 -16.86 11.15 -13.12
CA ILE A 117 -17.62 10.82 -11.90
C ILE A 117 -19.14 10.88 -12.22
N PRO A 118 -19.90 9.77 -12.05
CA PRO A 118 -21.32 9.73 -12.43
C PRO A 118 -22.22 10.59 -11.56
N ASP A 119 -21.92 10.66 -10.26
CA ASP A 119 -22.69 11.47 -9.31
C ASP A 119 -22.35 12.96 -9.49
N ALA A 120 -23.36 13.77 -9.76
CA ALA A 120 -23.16 15.17 -10.10
C ALA A 120 -22.64 15.99 -8.91
N GLN A 121 -23.06 15.67 -7.68
CA GLN A 121 -22.64 16.38 -6.49
C GLN A 121 -21.19 16.03 -6.13
N ALA A 122 -20.86 14.74 -6.07
CA ALA A 122 -19.50 14.26 -5.79
C ALA A 122 -18.49 14.76 -6.82
N ARG A 123 -18.90 14.88 -8.10
CA ARG A 123 -18.07 15.46 -9.15
C ARG A 123 -17.75 16.93 -8.90
N GLU A 124 -18.74 17.75 -8.55
CA GLU A 124 -18.54 19.16 -8.26
C GLU A 124 -17.70 19.35 -6.99
N GLU A 125 -17.96 18.57 -5.93
CA GLU A 125 -17.15 18.57 -4.71
C GLU A 125 -15.69 18.19 -5.00
N CYS A 126 -15.46 17.08 -5.72
CA CYS A 126 -14.12 16.64 -6.11
C CYS A 126 -13.40 17.68 -6.96
N ARG A 127 -14.13 18.38 -7.84
CA ARG A 127 -13.56 19.46 -8.64
C ARG A 127 -13.16 20.66 -7.79
N VAL A 128 -14.00 21.07 -6.84
CA VAL A 128 -13.70 22.17 -5.91
C VAL A 128 -12.47 21.84 -5.06
N GLU A 129 -12.40 20.63 -4.51
CA GLU A 129 -11.22 20.16 -3.77
C GLU A 129 -9.98 20.15 -4.67
N TRP A 130 -10.07 19.56 -5.86
CA TRP A 130 -8.97 19.50 -6.80
C TRP A 130 -8.46 20.89 -7.19
N ASP A 131 -9.34 21.87 -7.42
CA ASP A 131 -8.97 23.21 -7.88
C ASP A 131 -8.45 24.10 -6.74
N PHE A 132 -9.12 24.09 -5.59
CA PHE A 132 -8.97 25.10 -4.54
C PHE A 132 -8.37 24.61 -3.23
N ALA A 133 -8.29 23.29 -2.98
CA ALA A 133 -7.71 22.80 -1.74
C ALA A 133 -6.21 23.16 -1.68
N PRO A 134 -5.72 23.70 -0.55
CA PRO A 134 -4.29 23.99 -0.40
C PRO A 134 -3.45 22.72 -0.20
N TYR A 135 -4.07 21.64 0.28
CA TYR A 135 -3.44 20.36 0.58
C TYR A 135 -4.31 19.20 0.06
N VAL A 136 -3.67 18.08 -0.23
CA VAL A 136 -4.33 16.80 -0.54
C VAL A 136 -4.06 15.85 0.61
N GLU A 137 -5.13 15.33 1.21
CA GLU A 137 -5.05 14.36 2.30
C GLU A 137 -5.09 12.93 1.77
N ARG A 138 -4.20 12.10 2.30
CA ARG A 138 -4.10 10.68 1.94
C ARG A 138 -5.36 9.90 2.31
N SER A 139 -6.00 10.28 3.42
CA SER A 139 -7.25 9.68 3.89
C SER A 139 -8.49 10.19 3.16
N HIS A 140 -8.35 11.13 2.21
CA HIS A 140 -9.49 11.70 1.52
C HIS A 140 -10.22 10.62 0.68
N PRO A 141 -11.55 10.46 0.83
CA PRO A 141 -12.29 9.36 0.21
C PRO A 141 -12.28 9.35 -1.32
N MET A 142 -11.99 10.50 -1.95
CA MET A 142 -11.87 10.63 -3.41
C MET A 142 -10.48 10.34 -3.97
N LEU A 143 -9.44 10.23 -3.12
CA LEU A 143 -8.08 10.06 -3.60
C LEU A 143 -7.87 8.72 -4.31
N VAL A 144 -8.22 7.61 -3.65
CA VAL A 144 -8.02 6.25 -4.20
C VAL A 144 -8.87 6.02 -5.46
N PRO A 145 -10.17 6.39 -5.51
CA PRO A 145 -10.95 6.27 -6.75
C PRO A 145 -10.40 7.11 -7.91
N LEU A 146 -9.94 8.33 -7.65
CA LEU A 146 -9.38 9.20 -8.68
C LEU A 146 -8.03 8.67 -9.18
N ALA A 147 -7.17 8.20 -8.28
CA ALA A 147 -5.90 7.57 -8.62
C ALA A 147 -6.10 6.30 -9.47
N ALA A 148 -7.08 5.46 -9.12
CA ALA A 148 -7.44 4.28 -9.89
C ALA A 148 -7.92 4.63 -11.31
N ALA A 149 -8.69 5.71 -11.47
CA ALA A 149 -9.11 6.22 -12.79
C ALA A 149 -7.92 6.69 -13.66
N LEU A 150 -6.81 7.08 -13.01
CA LEU A 150 -5.54 7.43 -13.66
C LEU A 150 -4.61 6.22 -13.86
N GLY A 151 -5.04 5.01 -13.48
CA GLY A 151 -4.24 3.79 -13.59
C GLY A 151 -3.20 3.60 -12.49
N LEU A 152 -3.31 4.36 -11.39
CA LEU A 152 -2.42 4.25 -10.22
C LEU A 152 -3.00 3.26 -9.20
N SER A 153 -2.15 2.39 -8.70
CA SER A 153 -2.44 1.53 -7.54
C SER A 153 -2.23 2.27 -6.22
N GLU A 154 -2.77 1.75 -5.12
CA GLU A 154 -2.58 2.35 -3.78
C GLU A 154 -1.09 2.47 -3.42
N ALA A 155 -0.27 1.46 -3.71
CA ALA A 155 1.17 1.54 -3.47
C ALA A 155 1.85 2.68 -4.26
N GLN A 156 1.39 2.95 -5.49
CA GLN A 156 1.89 4.08 -6.28
C GLN A 156 1.40 5.43 -5.76
N VAL A 157 0.22 5.48 -5.12
CA VAL A 157 -0.23 6.69 -4.40
C VAL A 157 0.66 6.94 -3.18
N ASP A 158 1.09 5.89 -2.49
CA ASP A 158 2.01 6.01 -1.36
C ASP A 158 3.33 6.62 -1.78
N GLU A 159 3.89 6.10 -2.88
CA GLU A 159 5.14 6.63 -3.41
C GLU A 159 4.97 8.06 -3.93
N ALA A 160 3.85 8.36 -4.58
CA ALA A 160 3.54 9.73 -4.99
C ALA A 160 3.56 10.71 -3.83
N PHE A 161 3.01 10.33 -2.66
CA PHE A 161 3.01 11.18 -1.47
C PHE A 161 4.42 11.36 -0.88
N ARG A 162 5.22 10.29 -0.83
CA ARG A 162 6.61 10.38 -0.34
C ARG A 162 7.46 11.28 -1.23
N GLU A 163 7.42 11.05 -2.54
CA GLU A 163 8.20 11.82 -3.49
C GLU A 163 7.73 13.28 -3.57
N ALA A 164 6.40 13.51 -3.65
CA ALA A 164 5.85 14.85 -3.74
C ALA A 164 6.21 15.71 -2.52
N ALA A 165 6.27 15.12 -1.31
CA ALA A 165 6.67 15.83 -0.10
C ALA A 165 8.10 16.39 -0.15
N THR A 166 8.96 15.90 -1.06
CA THR A 166 10.34 16.38 -1.25
C THR A 166 10.46 17.56 -2.24
N ILE A 167 9.37 17.96 -2.90
CA ILE A 167 9.29 19.03 -3.93
C ILE A 167 8.92 20.39 -3.32
#